data_AF-A0A3C1WRC2-F1
#
_entry.id   AF-A0A3C1WRC2-F1
#
_cell.length_a   1.000
_cell.length_b   1.000
_cell.length_c   1.000
_cell.angle_alpha   90.00
_cell.angle_beta   90.00
_cell.angle_gamma   90.00
#
_symmetry.space_group_name_H-M   'P 1'
#
loop_
_entity.id
_entity.type
_entity.pdbx_description
1 polymer ?
#
loop_
_entity_poly.entity_id
_entity_poly.type
_entity_poly.pdbx_seq_one_letter_code
_entity_poly.pdbx_strand_id
1 'polypeptide(L)'
;MKKLLVYLFSVMILGGSATVFYFLFAHKHYDRNDMSNFHQLLSSKENYDIVLMGSSRTMGMMNPRLIDSITGMNSYNFGLNGTSILETRMMMRKYLQLHAKPKLILLNVDFNGFYSSGFLF
;
A
#
# COMPACT_ATOMS: atom_id res chain seq x y z
N MET A 1 -44.90 3.90 21.11
CA MET A 1 -44.11 4.84 20.28
C MET A 1 -42.78 5.26 20.92
N LYS A 2 -42.71 5.74 22.17
CA LYS A 2 -41.44 6.12 22.82
C LYS A 2 -40.37 5.01 22.86
N LYS A 3 -40.74 3.78 23.22
CA LYS A 3 -39.80 2.63 23.24
C LYS A 3 -39.22 2.33 21.85
N LEU A 4 -40.05 2.40 20.80
CA LEU A 4 -39.61 2.21 19.41
C LEU A 4 -38.59 3.28 18.99
N LEU A 5 -38.84 4.54 19.34
CA LEU A 5 -37.91 5.66 19.11
C LEU A 5 -36.56 5.45 19.81
N VAL A 6 -36.58 4.97 21.06
CA VAL A 6 -35.35 4.64 21.80
C VAL A 6 -34.58 3.51 21.11
N TYR A 7 -35.25 2.44 20.68
CA TYR A 7 -34.59 1.35 19.96
C TYR A 7 -33.96 1.82 18.64
N LEU A 8 -34.67 2.64 17.85
CA LEU A 8 -34.13 3.20 16.60
C LEU A 8 -32.89 4.07 16.86
N PHE A 9 -32.95 4.91 17.90
CA PHE A 9 -31.82 5.76 18.27
C PHE A 9 -30.62 4.94 18.76
N SER A 10 -30.85 3.89 19.55
CA SER A 10 -29.78 2.97 19.99
C SER A 10 -29.13 2.24 18.81
N VAL A 11 -29.90 1.81 17.81
CA VAL A 11 -29.37 1.18 16.59
C VAL A 11 -28.54 2.16 15.78
N MET A 12 -28.98 3.42 15.65
CA MET A 12 -28.20 4.46 14.95
C MET A 12 -26.88 4.75 15.66
N ILE A 13 -26.87 4.82 17.00
CA ILE A 13 -25.63 5.03 17.77
C ILE A 13 -24.68 3.84 17.59
N LEU A 14 -25.18 2.61 17.68
CA LEU A 14 -24.37 1.40 17.52
C LEU A 14 -23.82 1.26 16.10
N GLY A 15 -24.62 1.54 15.08
CA GLY A 15 -24.17 1.55 13.68
C GLY A 15 -23.15 2.65 13.40
N GLY A 16 -23.38 3.85 13.95
CA GLY A 16 -22.47 4.98 13.85
C GLY A 16 -21.12 4.70 14.52
N SER A 17 -21.13 4.16 15.74
CA SER A 17 -19.91 3.82 16.47
C SER A 17 -19.11 2.70 15.81
N ALA A 18 -19.79 1.66 15.29
CA ALA A 18 -19.15 0.60 14.51
C ALA A 18 -18.48 1.15 13.24
N THR A 19 -19.14 2.09 12.55
CA THR A 19 -18.61 2.73 11.35
C THR A 19 -17.37 3.56 11.67
N VAL A 20 -17.41 4.40 12.71
CA VAL A 20 -16.26 5.19 13.16
C VAL A 20 -15.11 4.27 13.56
N PHE A 21 -15.38 3.21 14.30
CA PHE A 21 -14.36 2.24 14.71
C PHE A 21 -13.70 1.56 13.50
N TYR A 22 -14.50 1.14 12.51
CA TYR A 22 -14.00 0.57 11.27
C TYR A 22 -13.11 1.56 10.51
N PHE A 23 -13.53 2.82 10.35
CA PHE A 23 -12.74 3.84 9.67
C PHE A 23 -11.41 4.12 10.39
N LEU A 24 -11.42 4.23 11.72
CA LEU A 24 -10.21 4.47 12.49
C LEU A 24 -9.20 3.32 12.37
N PHE A 25 -9.67 2.07 12.39
CA PHE A 25 -8.78 0.91 12.23
C PHE A 25 -8.30 0.74 10.79
N ALA A 26 -9.20 0.77 9.82
CA ALA A 26 -8.87 0.61 8.41
C ALA A 26 -7.87 1.70 7.97
N HIS A 27 -8.19 2.98 8.19
CA HIS A 27 -7.34 4.09 7.75
C HIS A 27 -5.94 4.02 8.38
N LYS A 28 -5.85 3.70 9.67
CA LYS A 28 -4.57 3.54 10.36
C LYS A 28 -3.74 2.40 9.81
N HIS A 29 -4.36 1.30 9.37
CA HIS A 29 -3.64 0.19 8.73
C HIS A 29 -3.17 0.54 7.31
N TYR A 30 -3.98 1.26 6.53
CA TYR A 30 -3.63 1.71 5.18
C TYR A 30 -2.43 2.67 5.20
N ASP A 31 -2.51 3.75 5.98
CA ASP A 31 -1.45 4.77 6.03
C ASP A 31 -0.13 4.21 6.55
N ARG A 32 -0.18 3.27 7.50
CA ARG A 32 1.03 2.64 8.05
C ARG A 32 1.82 1.85 7.01
N ASN A 33 1.15 1.13 6.12
CA ASN A 33 1.83 0.34 5.10
C ASN A 33 2.49 1.23 4.05
N ASP A 34 1.77 2.25 3.58
CA ASP A 34 2.30 3.20 2.60
C ASP A 34 3.49 3.99 3.19
N MET A 35 3.36 4.49 4.43
CA MET A 35 4.44 5.21 5.12
C MET A 35 5.63 4.32 5.44
N SER A 36 5.40 3.08 5.84
CA SER A 36 6.47 2.09 6.06
C SER A 36 7.23 1.82 4.77
N ASN A 37 6.53 1.65 3.64
CA ASN A 37 7.16 1.42 2.34
C ASN A 37 7.95 2.64 1.86
N PHE A 38 7.44 3.85 2.06
CA PHE A 38 8.19 5.09 1.80
C PHE A 38 9.43 5.21 2.68
N HIS A 39 9.31 4.94 3.99
CA HIS A 39 10.44 4.98 4.91
C HIS A 39 11.50 3.94 4.53
N GLN A 40 11.08 2.72 4.21
CA GLN A 40 11.98 1.67 3.74
C GLN A 40 12.70 2.09 2.45
N LEU A 41 11.99 2.71 1.51
CA LEU A 41 12.55 3.18 0.25
C LEU A 41 13.53 4.34 0.42
N LEU A 42 13.29 5.25 1.36
CA LEU A 42 14.07 6.48 1.50
C LEU A 42 15.22 6.38 2.52
N SER A 43 15.11 5.49 3.51
CA SER A 43 15.99 5.52 4.69
C SER A 43 16.59 4.17 5.07
N SER A 44 16.08 3.07 4.53
CA SER A 44 16.69 1.75 4.78
C SER A 44 18.06 1.62 4.13
N LYS A 45 18.92 0.79 4.72
CA LYS A 45 20.19 0.34 4.13
C LYS A 45 20.14 -1.13 3.71
N GLU A 46 18.97 -1.75 3.77
CA GLU A 46 18.79 -3.13 3.33
C GLU A 46 18.87 -3.22 1.81
N ASN A 47 19.57 -4.24 1.31
CA ASN A 47 19.67 -4.53 -0.11
C ASN A 47 18.73 -5.68 -0.45
N TYR A 48 17.94 -5.52 -1.51
CA TYR A 48 17.05 -6.55 -2.02
C TYR A 48 17.50 -7.03 -3.39
N ASP A 49 17.51 -8.34 -3.58
CA ASP A 49 17.75 -8.99 -4.86
C ASP A 49 16.58 -8.77 -5.82
N ILE A 50 15.34 -8.84 -5.31
CA ILE A 50 14.13 -8.61 -6.08
C ILE A 50 13.32 -7.47 -5.46
N VAL A 51 12.93 -6.52 -6.29
CA VAL A 51 12.12 -5.38 -5.88
C VAL A 51 10.80 -5.39 -6.62
N LEU A 52 9.69 -5.41 -5.89
CA LEU A 52 8.34 -5.34 -6.45
C LEU A 52 7.84 -3.90 -6.35
N MET A 53 7.36 -3.33 -7.46
CA MET A 53 6.87 -1.95 -7.51
C MET A 53 5.52 -1.86 -8.23
N GLY A 54 4.72 -0.87 -7.84
CA GLY A 54 3.43 -0.56 -8.48
C GLY A 54 2.38 -0.08 -7.48
N SER A 55 1.12 -0.27 -7.86
CA SER A 55 -0.06 0.20 -7.14
C SER A 55 -0.45 -0.70 -5.95
N SER A 56 -1.64 -0.46 -5.39
CA SER A 56 -2.30 -1.33 -4.40
C SER A 56 -2.36 -2.79 -4.83
N ARG A 57 -2.34 -3.06 -6.15
CA ARG A 57 -2.26 -4.42 -6.69
C ARG A 57 -0.91 -5.07 -6.44
N THR A 58 0.19 -4.36 -6.59
CA THR A 58 1.50 -4.88 -6.19
C THR A 58 1.48 -5.15 -4.70
N MET A 59 1.03 -4.18 -3.89
CA MET A 59 0.96 -4.33 -2.43
C MET A 59 0.15 -5.56 -2.00
N GLY A 60 -1.05 -5.75 -2.57
CA GLY A 60 -1.97 -6.80 -2.15
C GLY A 60 -1.78 -8.17 -2.80
N MET A 61 -1.26 -8.22 -4.04
CA MET A 61 -1.21 -9.46 -4.83
C MET A 61 0.17 -10.13 -4.83
N MET A 62 1.24 -9.40 -4.52
CA MET A 62 2.61 -9.95 -4.59
C MET A 62 3.18 -10.16 -3.19
N ASN A 63 3.34 -11.43 -2.80
CA ASN A 63 3.90 -11.79 -1.50
C ASN A 63 5.40 -12.06 -1.61
N PRO A 64 6.28 -11.19 -1.08
CA PRO A 64 7.73 -11.38 -1.16
C PRO A 64 8.17 -12.70 -0.52
N ARG A 65 7.56 -13.13 0.60
CA ARG A 65 7.94 -14.39 1.26
C ARG A 65 7.74 -15.62 0.39
N LEU A 66 6.71 -15.61 -0.47
CA LEU A 66 6.49 -16.71 -1.42
C LEU A 66 7.58 -16.71 -2.50
N ILE A 67 7.92 -15.53 -3.03
CA ILE A 67 8.99 -15.36 -4.02
C ILE A 67 10.32 -15.82 -3.41
N ASP A 68 10.63 -15.40 -2.18
CA ASP A 68 11.85 -15.76 -1.46
C ASP A 68 11.91 -17.28 -1.26
N SER A 69 10.80 -17.92 -0.89
CA SER A 69 10.76 -19.37 -0.67
C SER A 69 11.03 -20.19 -1.93
N ILE A 70 10.66 -19.67 -3.11
CA ILE A 70 10.83 -20.36 -4.39
C ILE A 70 12.21 -20.06 -4.99
N THR A 71 12.69 -18.84 -4.83
CA THR A 71 13.88 -18.35 -5.53
C THR A 71 15.15 -18.35 -4.68
N GLY A 72 15.01 -18.40 -3.35
CA GLY A 72 16.12 -18.21 -2.41
C GLY A 72 16.69 -16.79 -2.40
N MET A 73 16.07 -15.83 -3.09
CA MET A 73 16.48 -14.43 -3.14
C MET A 73 15.66 -13.62 -2.15
N ASN A 74 16.24 -12.57 -1.56
CA ASN A 74 15.47 -11.69 -0.69
C ASN A 74 14.69 -10.66 -1.52
N SER A 75 13.39 -10.54 -1.26
CA SER A 75 12.52 -9.62 -1.99
C SER A 75 11.77 -8.66 -1.08
N TYR A 76 11.44 -7.49 -1.62
CA TYR A 76 10.63 -6.50 -0.92
C TYR A 76 9.55 -5.91 -1.82
N ASN A 77 8.39 -5.66 -1.23
CA ASN A 77 7.24 -5.09 -1.89
C ASN A 77 7.07 -3.60 -1.56
N PHE A 78 7.49 -2.74 -2.49
CA PHE A 78 7.30 -1.29 -2.43
C PHE A 78 6.01 -0.83 -3.12
N GLY A 79 5.01 -1.71 -3.26
CA GLY A 79 3.69 -1.33 -3.74
C GLY A 79 3.07 -0.27 -2.83
N LEU A 80 2.38 0.70 -3.42
CA LEU A 80 1.69 1.79 -2.70
C LEU A 80 0.26 1.95 -3.19
N ASN A 81 -0.66 2.29 -2.30
CA ASN A 81 -2.06 2.46 -2.69
C ASN A 81 -2.25 3.66 -3.61
N GLY A 82 -3.09 3.50 -4.64
CA GLY A 82 -3.49 4.59 -5.54
C GLY A 82 -2.39 5.14 -6.46
N THR A 83 -1.17 4.60 -6.43
CA THR A 83 -0.06 5.17 -7.20
C THR A 83 -0.22 4.98 -8.70
N SER A 84 0.10 6.06 -9.41
CA SER A 84 0.21 6.15 -10.85
C SER A 84 1.50 5.54 -11.38
N ILE A 85 1.56 5.38 -12.70
CA ILE A 85 2.78 4.97 -13.38
C ILE A 85 3.91 6.00 -13.22
N LEU A 86 3.56 7.29 -13.13
CA LEU A 86 4.53 8.37 -12.93
C LEU A 86 5.14 8.31 -11.53
N GLU A 87 4.32 8.15 -10.50
CA GLU A 87 4.79 8.01 -9.12
C GLU A 87 5.62 6.76 -8.93
N THR A 88 5.16 5.63 -9.48
CA THR A 88 5.92 4.38 -9.46
C THR A 88 7.28 4.54 -10.14
N ARG A 89 7.34 5.27 -11.27
CA ARG A 89 8.61 5.61 -11.95
C ARG A 89 9.50 6.51 -11.08
N MET A 90 8.93 7.48 -10.38
CA MET A 90 9.69 8.34 -9.46
C MET A 90 10.29 7.53 -8.31
N MET A 91 9.51 6.65 -7.68
CA MET A 91 9.97 5.73 -6.65
C MET A 91 11.08 4.81 -7.15
N MET A 92 10.89 4.20 -8.32
CA MET A 92 11.91 3.34 -8.94
C MET A 92 13.23 4.08 -9.14
N ARG A 93 13.17 5.31 -9.65
CA ARG A 93 14.36 6.16 -9.82
C ARG A 93 15.02 6.47 -8.48
N LYS A 94 14.24 6.80 -7.45
CA LYS A 94 14.77 7.07 -6.11
C LYS A 94 15.40 5.84 -5.49
N TYR A 95 14.77 4.68 -5.62
CA TYR A 95 15.34 3.42 -5.16
C TYR A 95 16.71 3.16 -5.79
N LEU A 96 16.81 3.28 -7.12
CA LEU A 96 18.06 3.08 -7.86
C LEU A 96 19.15 4.12 -7.55
N GLN A 97 18.79 5.27 -6.94
CA GLN A 97 19.75 6.28 -6.47
C GLN A 97 20.26 6.00 -5.05
N LEU A 98 19.43 5.40 -4.20
CA LEU A 98 19.69 5.27 -2.77
C LEU A 98 20.20 3.88 -2.37
N HIS A 99 19.88 2.85 -3.15
CA HIS A 99 20.13 1.44 -2.80
C HIS A 99 21.07 0.76 -3.79
N ALA A 100 21.62 -0.39 -3.40
CA ALA A 100 22.30 -1.25 -4.34
C ALA A 100 21.34 -1.68 -5.45
N LYS A 101 21.86 -1.79 -6.68
CA LYS A 101 21.06 -2.20 -7.84
C LYS A 101 20.55 -3.64 -7.60
N PRO A 102 19.22 -3.87 -7.67
CA PRO A 102 18.67 -5.20 -7.49
C PRO A 102 18.96 -6.05 -8.73
N LYS A 103 18.87 -7.38 -8.58
CA LYS A 103 18.97 -8.32 -9.70
C LYS A 103 17.74 -8.22 -10.62
N LEU A 104 16.57 -7.97 -10.02
CA LEU A 104 15.30 -7.87 -10.74
C LEU A 104 14.39 -6.80 -10.13
N ILE A 105 13.76 -6.00 -10.99
CA ILE A 105 12.61 -5.17 -10.62
C ILE A 105 11.38 -5.75 -11.32
N LEU A 106 10.39 -6.17 -10.53
CA LEU A 106 9.10 -6.59 -11.03
C LEU A 106 8.11 -5.42 -10.92
N LEU A 107 7.83 -4.81 -12.06
CA LEU A 107 6.97 -3.64 -12.16
C LEU A 107 5.56 -4.08 -12.57
N ASN A 108 4.57 -3.82 -11.72
CA ASN A 108 3.18 -3.91 -12.13
C ASN A 108 2.78 -2.63 -12.87
N VAL A 109 2.27 -2.80 -14.10
CA VAL A 109 1.65 -1.74 -14.88
C VAL A 109 0.26 -2.21 -15.26
N ASP A 110 -0.72 -1.37 -15.01
CA ASP A 110 -2.11 -1.65 -15.28
C ASP A 110 -2.84 -0.38 -15.68
N PHE A 111 -4.07 -0.55 -16.18
CA PHE A 111 -4.89 0.55 -16.67
C PHE A 111 -5.05 1.66 -15.63
N ASN A 112 -5.29 1.35 -14.36
CA ASN A 112 -5.51 2.39 -13.33
C ASN A 112 -4.27 3.27 -13.13
N GLY A 113 -3.07 2.73 -13.34
CA GLY A 113 -1.83 3.50 -13.29
C GLY A 113 -1.72 4.59 -14.36
N PHE A 114 -2.50 4.51 -15.45
CA PHE A 114 -2.55 5.53 -16.50
C PHE A 114 -3.65 6.58 -16.28
N TYR A 115 -4.65 6.30 -15.45
CA TYR A 115 -5.77 7.21 -15.18
C TYR A 115 -5.62 7.99 -13.88
N SER A 116 -4.77 7.55 -12.94
CA SER A 116 -4.44 8.35 -11.76
C SER A 116 -3.45 9.47 -12.11
N SER A 117 -3.87 10.41 -12.95
CA SER A 117 -3.25 11.75 -13.04
C SER A 117 -4.07 12.78 -12.25
N GLY A 118 -4.85 12.34 -11.26
CA GLY A 118 -5.64 13.18 -10.39
C GLY A 118 -4.89 13.57 -9.11
N PHE A 119 -4.50 14.84 -9.03
CA PHE A 119 -4.22 15.57 -7.79
C PHE A 119 -3.05 15.09 -6.92
N LEU A 120 -1.82 15.21 -7.43
CA LEU A 120 -0.67 15.48 -6.56
C LEU A 120 0.27 16.60 -7.10
N PHE A 121 -0.27 17.47 -7.96
CA PHE A 121 0.15 18.86 -8.17
C PHE A 121 -1.07 19.72 -8.47
#